data_AF-A0A3R9I4X7-F1
#
_entry.id   AF-A0A3R9I4X7-F1
#
_cell.length_a   1.000
_cell.length_b   1.000
_cell.length_c   1.000
_cell.angle_alpha   90.00
_cell.angle_beta   90.00
_cell.angle_gamma   90.00
#
_symmetry.space_group_name_H-M   'P 1'
#
loop_
_entity.id
_entity.type
_entity.pdbx_description
1 polymer ?
#
loop_
_entity_poly.entity_id
_entity_poly.type
_entity_poly.pdbx_seq_one_letter_code
_entity_poly.pdbx_strand_id
1 'polypeptide(L)'
;MVENAPKDFLIYTGEDGQAFHAKAIGAQGVVSVTAHTHGDDFYEMFAALDKGNLENAAQIQRQLLPKIEALFSVTNPAPLKTVLNYQGFEVG
;
A
#
# COMPACT_ATOMS: atom_id res chain seq x y z
N MET A 1 12.29 14.90 0.89
CA MET A 1 11.45 15.06 2.10
C MET A 1 11.98 14.21 3.23
N VAL A 2 12.14 12.89 3.03
CA VAL A 2 12.69 11.98 4.05
C VAL A 2 14.02 12.47 4.63
N GLU A 3 15.00 12.80 3.78
CA GLU A 3 16.33 13.27 4.20
C GLU A 3 16.33 14.45 5.18
N ASN A 4 15.39 15.39 5.02
CA ASN A 4 15.38 16.65 5.77
C ASN A 4 14.33 16.66 6.90
N ALA A 5 13.63 15.55 7.13
CA ALA A 5 12.57 15.50 8.13
C ALA A 5 13.17 15.52 9.55
N PRO A 6 12.56 16.27 10.49
CA PRO A 6 12.88 16.12 11.91
C PRO A 6 12.69 14.68 12.38
N LYS A 7 13.45 14.25 13.40
CA LYS A 7 13.39 12.87 13.92
C LYS A 7 11.98 12.42 14.35
N ASP A 8 11.20 13.36 14.88
CA ASP A 8 9.85 13.11 15.39
C ASP A 8 8.75 13.43 14.35
N PHE A 9 9.13 13.55 13.07
CA PHE A 9 8.19 13.80 11.98
C PHE A 9 8.07 12.58 11.06
N LEU A 10 6.87 12.02 11.01
CA LEU A 10 6.58 10.83 10.21
C LEU A 10 6.17 11.23 8.78
N ILE A 11 6.72 10.54 7.80
CA ILE A 11 6.41 10.69 6.38
C ILE A 11 5.73 9.41 5.90
N TYR A 12 4.59 9.61 5.25
CA TYR A 12 3.81 8.54 4.64
C TYR A 12 3.57 8.87 3.17
N THR A 13 3.53 7.84 2.32
CA THR A 13 2.94 8.00 0.99
C THR A 13 1.43 7.87 1.06
N GLY A 14 0.70 8.64 0.25
CA GLY A 14 -0.73 8.43 0.00
C GLY A 14 -1.00 7.61 -1.27
N GLU A 15 0.06 7.15 -1.94
CA GLU A 15 0.00 6.40 -3.18
C GLU A 15 0.36 4.94 -2.92
N ASP A 16 -0.63 4.05 -3.06
CA ASP A 16 -0.49 2.61 -2.83
C ASP A 16 0.57 2.00 -3.75
N GLY A 17 0.59 2.41 -5.03
CA GLY A 17 1.55 1.91 -6.01
C GLY A 17 3.00 2.27 -5.66
N GLN A 18 3.21 3.26 -4.79
CA GLN A 18 4.54 3.73 -4.36
C GLN A 18 4.93 3.24 -2.95
N ALA A 19 4.10 2.46 -2.27
CA ALA A 19 4.35 2.03 -0.88
C ALA A 19 5.70 1.32 -0.69
N PHE A 20 6.04 0.38 -1.57
CA PHE A 20 7.34 -0.30 -1.57
C PHE A 20 8.50 0.70 -1.67
N HIS A 21 8.44 1.61 -2.64
CA HIS A 21 9.50 2.58 -2.91
C HIS A 21 9.63 3.60 -1.77
N ALA A 22 8.51 4.11 -1.27
CA ALA A 22 8.47 5.05 -0.15
C ALA A 22 9.12 4.45 1.10
N LYS A 23 8.74 3.22 1.46
CA LYS A 23 9.33 2.50 2.60
C LYS A 23 10.83 2.23 2.37
N ALA A 24 11.23 1.83 1.17
CA ALA A 24 12.63 1.57 0.83
C ALA A 24 13.53 2.82 0.94
N ILE A 25 13.00 4.02 0.70
CA ILE A 25 13.74 5.28 0.84
C ILE A 25 13.61 5.92 2.24
N GLY A 26 13.00 5.21 3.21
CA GLY A 26 12.95 5.64 4.61
C GLY A 26 11.66 6.33 5.07
N ALA A 27 10.58 6.31 4.28
CA ALA A 27 9.26 6.69 4.78
C ALA A 27 8.73 5.64 5.79
N GLN A 28 7.83 6.06 6.67
CA GLN A 28 7.30 5.20 7.74
C GLN A 28 6.18 4.28 7.29
N GLY A 29 5.49 4.60 6.19
CA GLY A 29 4.51 3.69 5.59
C GLY A 29 3.65 4.34 4.52
N VAL A 30 2.43 3.81 4.39
CA VAL A 30 1.41 4.26 3.44
C VAL A 30 0.09 4.51 4.16
N VAL A 31 -0.59 5.60 3.79
CA VAL A 31 -2.01 5.81 4.09
C VAL A 31 -2.79 5.26 2.91
N SER A 32 -3.40 4.09 3.08
CA SER A 32 -3.76 3.20 1.97
C SER A 32 -5.26 3.08 1.71
N VAL A 33 -5.62 2.93 0.43
CA VAL A 33 -6.96 2.52 -0.03
C VAL A 33 -7.01 1.00 -0.21
N THR A 34 -6.00 0.45 -0.89
CA THR A 34 -5.89 -0.97 -1.25
C THR A 34 -5.79 -1.87 -0.02
N ALA A 35 -5.24 -1.38 1.09
CA ALA A 35 -5.13 -2.14 2.35
C ALA A 35 -6.48 -2.57 2.95
N HIS A 36 -7.61 -1.95 2.56
CA HIS A 36 -8.94 -2.43 2.96
C HIS A 36 -9.24 -3.85 2.48
N THR A 37 -8.62 -4.28 1.37
CA THR A 37 -8.83 -5.61 0.78
C THR A 37 -7.55 -6.46 0.75
N HIS A 38 -6.37 -5.82 0.84
CA HIS A 38 -5.07 -6.47 0.70
C HIS A 38 -4.09 -6.06 1.81
N GLY A 39 -4.59 -5.76 3.01
CA GLY A 39 -3.75 -5.31 4.14
C GLY A 39 -2.62 -6.29 4.50
N ASP A 40 -2.90 -7.60 4.44
CA ASP A 40 -1.91 -8.64 4.71
C ASP A 40 -0.74 -8.60 3.72
N ASP A 41 -1.01 -8.39 2.43
CA ASP A 41 0.04 -8.25 1.40
C ASP A 41 0.95 -7.03 1.71
N PHE A 42 0.38 -5.89 2.14
CA PHE A 42 1.19 -4.72 2.55
C PHE A 42 2.02 -5.00 3.79
N TYR A 43 1.45 -5.68 4.78
CA TYR A 43 2.16 -6.07 6.00
C TYR A 43 3.35 -6.98 5.66
N GLU A 44 3.14 -8.02 4.86
CA GLU A 44 4.19 -8.95 4.45
C GLU A 44 5.28 -8.26 3.63
N MET A 45 4.90 -7.36 2.72
CA MET A 45 5.84 -6.57 1.94
C MET A 45 6.72 -5.69 2.83
N PHE A 46 6.13 -4.97 3.79
CA PHE A 46 6.89 -4.12 4.71
C PHE A 46 7.74 -4.94 5.68
N ALA A 47 7.22 -6.06 6.19
CA ALA A 47 7.99 -6.97 7.03
C ALA A 47 9.19 -7.58 6.29
N ALA A 48 9.05 -7.86 4.99
CA ALA A 48 10.14 -8.31 4.13
C ALA A 48 11.19 -7.21 3.95
N LEU A 49 10.77 -5.95 3.71
CA LEU A 49 11.69 -4.80 3.64
C LEU A 49 12.44 -4.58 4.95
N ASP A 50 11.75 -4.61 6.10
CA ASP A 50 12.35 -4.42 7.42
C ASP A 50 13.38 -5.54 7.76
N LYS A 51 13.21 -6.73 7.18
CA LYS A 51 14.16 -7.85 7.28
C LYS A 51 15.26 -7.84 6.21
N GLY A 52 15.27 -6.85 5.30
CA GLY A 52 16.21 -6.78 4.18
C GLY A 52 15.96 -7.79 3.05
N ASN A 53 14.82 -8.49 3.04
CA ASN A 53 14.45 -9.42 1.99
C ASN A 53 13.81 -8.67 0.81
N LEU A 54 14.65 -8.01 0.02
CA LEU A 54 14.24 -7.18 -1.11
C LEU A 54 13.52 -7.98 -2.21
N GLU A 55 13.95 -9.21 -2.47
CA GLU A 55 13.38 -10.05 -3.52
C GLU A 55 11.93 -10.40 -3.23
N ASN A 56 11.63 -10.84 -2.00
CA ASN A 56 10.27 -11.13 -1.58
C ASN A 56 9.38 -9.88 -1.56
N ALA A 57 9.87 -8.77 -1.01
CA ALA A 57 9.13 -7.51 -1.01
C ALA A 57 8.80 -7.04 -2.43
N ALA A 58 9.77 -7.14 -3.35
CA ALA A 58 9.56 -6.77 -4.75
C ALA A 58 8.59 -7.71 -5.47
N GLN A 59 8.57 -9.01 -5.11
CA GLN A 59 7.58 -9.95 -5.62
C GLN A 59 6.16 -9.56 -5.20
N ILE A 60 5.95 -9.28 -3.91
CA ILE A 60 4.64 -8.87 -3.40
C ILE A 60 4.20 -7.56 -4.06
N GLN A 61 5.10 -6.57 -4.18
CA GLN A 61 4.81 -5.32 -4.90
C GLN A 61 4.31 -5.58 -6.33
N ARG A 62 4.98 -6.46 -7.10
CA ARG A 62 4.55 -6.80 -8.47
C ARG A 62 3.17 -7.46 -8.52
N GLN A 63 2.82 -8.26 -7.50
CA GLN A 63 1.50 -8.88 -7.38
C GLN A 63 0.42 -7.86 -6.98
N LEU A 64 0.77 -6.85 -6.19
CA LEU A 64 -0.12 -5.78 -5.75
C LEU A 64 -0.44 -4.77 -6.86
N LEU A 65 0.54 -4.41 -7.70
CA LEU A 65 0.37 -3.38 -8.74
C LEU A 65 -0.90 -3.53 -9.60
N PRO A 66 -1.21 -4.68 -10.23
CA PRO A 66 -2.44 -4.79 -11.03
C PRO A 66 -3.72 -4.68 -10.20
N LYS A 67 -3.69 -5.07 -8.90
CA LYS A 67 -4.82 -4.93 -7.98
C LYS A 67 -5.05 -3.46 -7.62
N ILE A 68 -3.96 -2.72 -7.38
CA ILE A 68 -3.98 -1.27 -7.14
C ILE A 68 -4.55 -0.58 -8.38
N GLU A 69 -4.02 -0.85 -9.58
CA GLU A 69 -4.54 -0.27 -10.83
C GLU A 69 -6.04 -0.52 -11.02
N ALA A 70 -6.52 -1.72 -10.70
CA ALA A 70 -7.96 -2.04 -10.75
C ALA A 70 -8.78 -1.21 -9.75
N LEU A 71 -8.31 -1.02 -8.53
CA LEU A 71 -8.99 -0.22 -7.50
C LEU A 71 -9.01 1.29 -7.80
N PHE A 72 -8.10 1.75 -8.66
CA PHE A 72 -8.04 3.15 -9.12
C PHE A 72 -8.50 3.32 -10.58
N SER A 73 -9.07 2.29 -11.20
CA SER A 73 -9.54 2.30 -12.59
C SER A 73 -10.66 3.31 -12.87
N VAL A 74 -11.44 3.64 -11.84
CA VAL A 74 -12.36 4.78 -11.81
C VAL A 74 -12.21 5.50 -10.47
N THR A 75 -12.87 6.65 -10.30
CA THR A 75 -12.75 7.49 -9.11
C THR A 75 -13.00 6.71 -7.81
N ASN A 76 -11.98 6.70 -6.95
CA ASN A 76 -12.06 6.20 -5.57
C ASN A 76 -13.17 6.95 -4.80
N PRO A 77 -14.06 6.27 -4.04
CA PRO A 77 -14.02 4.86 -3.63
C PRO A 77 -14.93 3.88 -4.37
N ALA A 78 -15.41 4.19 -5.58
CA ALA A 78 -16.35 3.31 -6.27
C ALA A 78 -15.83 1.86 -6.49
N PRO A 79 -14.59 1.62 -6.96
CA PRO A 79 -14.08 0.26 -7.14
C PRO A 79 -13.91 -0.48 -5.82
N LEU A 80 -13.35 0.20 -4.81
CA LEU A 80 -13.15 -0.38 -3.48
C LEU A 80 -14.49 -0.81 -2.86
N LYS A 81 -15.49 0.08 -2.88
CA LYS A 81 -16.82 -0.25 -2.35
C LYS A 81 -17.45 -1.43 -3.10
N THR A 82 -17.28 -1.49 -4.41
CA THR A 82 -17.76 -2.63 -5.21
C THR A 82 -17.14 -3.95 -4.75
N VAL A 83 -15.82 -3.99 -4.51
CA VAL A 83 -15.14 -5.19 -4.00
C VAL A 83 -15.60 -5.55 -2.59
N LEU A 84 -15.73 -4.56 -1.70
CA LEU A 84 -16.17 -4.78 -0.33
C LEU A 84 -17.62 -5.30 -0.26
N ASN A 85 -18.54 -4.73 -1.04
CA ASN A 85 -19.92 -5.24 -1.16
C ASN A 85 -19.92 -6.68 -1.70
N TYR A 86 -19.09 -7.00 -2.69
CA TYR A 86 -18.94 -8.37 -3.18
C TYR A 86 -18.39 -9.34 -2.11
N GLN A 87 -17.53 -8.86 -1.21
CA GLN A 87 -17.04 -9.61 -0.05
C GLN A 87 -18.05 -9.71 1.11
N GLY A 88 -19.22 -9.09 0.99
CA GLY A 88 -20.28 -9.12 1.99
C GLY A 88 -20.23 -7.99 3.02
N PHE A 89 -19.41 -6.96 2.81
CA PHE A 89 -19.41 -5.74 3.63
C PHE A 89 -20.38 -4.72 3.05
N GLU A 90 -21.42 -4.36 3.79
CA GLU A 90 -22.42 -3.37 3.36
C GLU A 90 -21.85 -1.94 3.43
N VAL A 91 -21.29 -1.46 2.32
CA VAL A 91 -20.68 -0.11 2.22
C VAL A 91 -21.41 0.83 1.26
N GLY A 92 -22.62 0.44 0.84
CA GLY A 92 -23.50 1.17 -0.08
C GLY A 92 -23.26 0.84 -1.54
#